data_AF-A0A379WI03-F1
#
_entry.id   AF-A0A379WI03-F1
#
_cell.length_a   1.000
_cell.length_b   1.000
_cell.length_c   1.000
_cell.angle_alpha   90.00
_cell.angle_beta   90.00
_cell.angle_gamma   90.00
#
_symmetry.space_group_name_H-M   'P 1'
#
loop_
_entity.id
_entity.type
_entity.pdbx_description
1 polymer ?
#
loop_
_entity_poly.entity_id
_entity_poly.type
_entity_poly.pdbx_seq_one_letter_code
_entity_poly.pdbx_strand_id
1 'polypeptide(L)' 'MALRTHEIPYIWPQAVEQQVAGLKEEVPEEAKVGRVDLRDLPLVTIDGEDARDFDDAVYCEKNAAAAGVCGSLLLT' A
#
# COMPACT_ATOMS: atom_id res chain seq x y z
N MET A 1 -13.38 -17.50 21.88
CA MET A 1 -13.41 -16.65 23.10
C MET A 1 -12.23 -15.66 23.19
N ALA A 2 -11.33 -15.57 22.20
CA ALA A 2 -10.13 -14.73 22.30
C ALA A 2 -10.39 -13.20 22.36
N LEU A 3 -11.32 -12.68 21.55
CA LEU A 3 -11.58 -11.23 21.45
C LEU A 3 -11.98 -10.59 22.80
N ARG A 4 -12.82 -11.27 23.59
CA ARG A 4 -13.26 -10.77 24.90
C ARG A 4 -12.21 -11.01 25.98
N THR A 5 -11.48 -12.12 25.91
CA THR A 5 -10.44 -12.46 26.89
C THR A 5 -9.20 -11.57 26.77
N HIS A 6 -8.86 -11.13 25.56
CA HIS A 6 -7.73 -10.24 25.30
C HIS A 6 -8.14 -8.79 25.05
N GLU A 7 -9.43 -8.46 25.28
CA GLU A 7 -9.97 -7.11 25.16
C GLU A 7 -9.61 -6.41 23.84
N ILE A 8 -9.56 -7.17 22.74
CA ILE A 8 -9.20 -6.66 21.42
C ILE A 8 -10.38 -5.84 20.89
N PRO A 9 -10.19 -4.54 20.58
CA PRO A 9 -11.25 -3.73 19.99
C PRO A 9 -11.68 -4.30 18.65
N TYR A 10 -12.98 -4.50 18.48
CA TYR A 10 -13.56 -5.10 17.28
C TYR A 10 -14.77 -4.33 16.74
N ILE A 11 -15.24 -3.32 17.48
CA ILE A 11 -16.31 -2.41 17.07
C ILE A 11 -15.68 -1.07 16.70
N TRP A 12 -15.97 -0.60 15.50
CA TRP A 12 -15.57 0.72 15.06
C TRP A 12 -16.46 1.79 15.71
N PRO A 13 -15.90 2.88 16.27
CA PRO A 13 -16.69 3.98 16.77
C PRO A 13 -17.48 4.68 15.64
N GLN A 14 -18.70 5.14 15.93
CA GLN A 14 -19.55 5.83 14.95
C GLN A 14 -18.86 7.03 14.28
N ALA A 15 -18.01 7.76 15.01
CA ALA A 15 -17.24 8.87 14.47
C ALA A 15 -16.26 8.42 13.36
N VAL A 16 -15.68 7.23 13.48
CA VAL A 16 -14.78 6.65 12.45
C VAL A 16 -15.58 6.29 11.20
N GLU A 17 -16.74 5.65 11.38
CA GLU A 17 -17.64 5.31 10.27
C GLU A 17 -18.10 6.57 9.50
N GLN A 18 -18.46 7.63 10.22
CA GLN A 18 -18.83 8.92 9.63
C GLN A 18 -17.68 9.57 8.86
N GLN A 19 -16.45 9.45 9.36
CA GLN A 19 -15.27 10.01 8.71
C GLN A 19 -14.95 9.30 7.38
N VAL A 20 -14.98 7.96 7.36
CA VAL A 20 -14.63 7.19 6.15
C VAL A 20 -15.73 7.20 5.10
N ALA A 21 -16.99 7.50 5.47
CA ALA A 21 -18.13 7.54 4.54
C ALA A 21 -17.98 8.57 3.40
N GLY A 22 -17.12 9.59 3.57
CA GLY A 22 -16.85 10.60 2.55
C GLY A 22 -15.71 10.26 1.59
N LEU A 23 -15.02 9.12 1.77
CA LEU A 23 -13.92 8.73 0.90
C LEU A 23 -14.45 8.36 -0.49
N LYS A 24 -13.76 8.85 -1.53
CA LYS A 24 -14.04 8.50 -2.91
C LYS A 24 -13.30 7.21 -3.28
N GLU A 25 -13.84 6.49 -4.26
CA GLU A 25 -13.25 5.26 -4.78
C GLU A 25 -11.92 5.51 -5.50
N GLU A 26 -11.84 6.63 -6.24
CA GLU A 26 -10.64 7.01 -6.99
C GLU A 26 -9.88 8.17 -6.32
N VAL A 27 -8.56 8.16 -6.47
CA VAL A 27 -7.70 9.24 -5.99
C VAL A 27 -7.89 10.49 -6.88
N PRO A 28 -8.29 11.64 -6.30
CA PRO A 28 -8.50 12.87 -7.07
C PRO A 28 -7.19 13.40 -7.67
N GLU A 29 -7.27 14.02 -8.84
CA GLU A 29 -6.08 14.54 -9.56
C GLU A 29 -5.34 15.60 -8.75
N GLU A 30 -6.06 16.41 -7.96
CA GLU A 30 -5.47 17.44 -7.11
C GLU A 30 -4.54 16.84 -6.05
N ALA A 31 -4.81 15.60 -5.58
CA ALA A 31 -3.98 14.91 -4.60
C ALA A 31 -2.70 14.29 -5.19
N LYS A 32 -2.59 14.24 -6.53
CA LYS A 32 -1.42 13.73 -7.24
C LYS A 32 -0.36 14.82 -7.46
N VAL A 33 -0.75 16.09 -7.38
CA VAL A 33 0.16 17.22 -7.61
C VAL A 33 1.31 17.22 -6.61
N GLY A 34 2.55 17.34 -7.11
CA GLY A 34 3.77 17.38 -6.30
C GLY A 34 4.32 16.00 -5.92
N ARG A 35 3.69 14.90 -6.37
CA ARG A 35 4.23 13.54 -6.20
C ARG A 35 5.12 13.16 -7.38
N VAL A 36 6.09 12.29 -7.12
CA VAL A 36 6.86 11.62 -8.18
C VAL A 36 5.93 10.63 -8.88
N ASP A 37 5.87 10.70 -10.21
CA ASP A 37 5.04 9.82 -11.01
C ASP A 37 5.80 8.53 -11.36
N LEU A 38 5.32 7.40 -10.84
CA LEU A 38 5.88 6.06 -11.06
C LEU A 38 4.89 5.13 -11.79
N ARG A 39 3.82 5.67 -12.39
CA ARG A 39 2.74 4.85 -12.97
C ARG A 39 3.16 3.99 -14.16
N ASP A 40 4.22 4.40 -14.86
CA ASP A 40 4.78 3.65 -15.99
C ASP A 40 5.82 2.59 -15.55
N LEU A 41 6.19 2.56 -14.27
CA LEU A 41 7.13 1.59 -13.72
C LEU A 41 6.37 0.28 -13.41
N PRO A 42 6.87 -0.89 -13.83
CA PRO A 42 6.13 -2.16 -13.66
C PRO A 42 6.30 -2.71 -12.23
N LEU A 43 5.78 -1.97 -11.27
CA LEU A 43 5.67 -2.37 -9.87
C LEU A 43 4.66 -3.52 -9.72
N VAL A 44 4.99 -4.49 -8.87
CA VAL A 44 4.12 -5.63 -8.54
C VAL A 44 4.04 -5.83 -7.03
N THR A 45 2.92 -6.36 -6.54
CA THR A 45 2.76 -6.82 -5.14
C THR A 45 2.86 -8.35 -5.11
N ILE A 46 3.34 -8.91 -3.99
CA ILE A 46 3.54 -10.37 -3.84
C ILE A 46 2.99 -10.77 -2.48
N ASP A 47 1.74 -11.23 -2.48
CA ASP A 47 0.96 -11.48 -1.27
C ASP A 47 0.34 -12.89 -1.26
N GLY A 48 -0.24 -13.27 -0.12
CA GLY A 48 -1.03 -14.50 -0.01
C GLY A 48 -2.34 -14.43 -0.82
N GLU A 49 -2.85 -15.59 -1.25
CA GLU A 49 -4.05 -15.69 -2.12
C GLU A 49 -5.30 -15.01 -1.52
N ASP A 50 -5.44 -15.03 -0.21
CA ASP A 50 -6.57 -14.47 0.52
C ASP A 50 -6.38 -12.99 0.93
N ALA A 51 -5.20 -12.40 0.71
CA ALA A 51 -4.93 -11.00 1.05
C ALA A 51 -5.72 -10.04 0.15
N ARG A 52 -6.15 -8.91 0.71
CA ARG A 52 -6.95 -7.88 -0.01
C ARG A 52 -6.46 -6.45 0.23
N ASP A 53 -5.48 -6.31 1.10
CA ASP A 53 -4.85 -5.10 1.60
C ASP A 53 -3.37 -5.10 1.18
N PHE A 54 -3.12 -4.70 -0.06
CA PHE A 54 -1.76 -4.68 -0.64
C PHE A 54 -1.07 -3.35 -0.35
N ASP A 55 -0.22 -3.33 0.68
CA ASP A 55 0.42 -2.11 1.16
C ASP A 55 1.82 -1.86 0.56
N ASP A 56 2.46 -2.89 0.02
CA ASP A 56 3.80 -2.81 -0.57
C ASP A 56 3.84 -3.24 -2.04
N ALA A 57 4.76 -2.64 -2.80
CA ALA A 57 5.03 -2.97 -4.19
C ALA A 57 6.52 -2.88 -4.47
N VAL A 58 7.03 -3.76 -5.35
CA VAL A 58 8.45 -3.85 -5.66
C VAL A 58 8.70 -3.87 -7.17
N TYR A 59 9.82 -3.27 -7.57
CA TYR A 59 10.40 -3.35 -8.90
C TYR A 59 11.93 -3.28 -8.76
N CYS A 60 12.66 -3.93 -9.67
CA CYS A 60 14.11 -3.79 -9.74
C CYS A 60 14.63 -3.83 -11.17
N GLU A 61 15.72 -3.11 -11.41
CA GLU A 61 16.46 -3.13 -12.67
C GLU A 61 17.95 -3.43 -12.44
N LYS A 62 18.65 -3.87 -13.49
CA LYS A 62 20.09 -4.10 -13.42
C LYS A 62 20.83 -2.77 -13.46
N ASN A 63 21.64 -2.51 -12.45
CA ASN A 63 22.50 -1.33 -12.44
C ASN A 63 23.69 -1.50 -13.42
N ALA A 64 23.82 -0.60 -14.39
CA ALA A 64 24.87 -0.67 -15.41
C ALA A 64 26.30 -0.42 -14.87
N ALA A 65 26.44 0.14 -13.67
CA ALA A 65 27.75 0.49 -13.09
C ALA A 65 28.40 -0.62 -12.24
N ALA A 66 27.66 -1.66 -11.87
CA ALA A 66 28.17 -2.75 -11.04
C ALA A 66 27.90 -4.09 -11.73
N ALA A 67 28.95 -4.85 -12.02
CA ALA A 67 28.85 -6.25 -12.48
C ALA A 67 28.39 -7.19 -11.34
N GLY A 68 27.23 -6.89 -10.77
CA GLY A 68 26.59 -7.61 -9.67
C GLY A 68 25.17 -7.08 -9.52
N VAL A 69 24.20 -7.99 -9.47
CA VAL A 69 22.77 -7.68 -9.40
C VAL A 69 22.48 -6.91 -8.11
N CYS A 70 22.61 -5.59 -8.16
CA CYS A 70 22.07 -4.69 -7.15
C CYS A 70 20.71 -4.24 -7.67
N GLY A 71 19.68 -5.04 -7.40
CA GLY A 71 18.32 -4.63 -7.62
C GLY A 71 18.04 -3.44 -6.72
N SER A 72 17.88 -2.26 -7.31
CA SER A 72 17.31 -1.10 -6.63
C SER A 72 15.90 -1.48 -6.23
N LEU A 73 15.74 -2.04 -5.03
CA LEU A 73 14.45 -2.32 -4.43
C LEU A 73 13.86 -0.97 -4.03
N LEU A 74 13.04 -0.39 -4.90
CA LEU A 74 12.23 0.77 -4.56
C LEU A 74 11.14 0.29 -3.58
N LEU A 75 11.49 0.15 -2.30
CA LEU A 75 10.48 0.23 -1.24
C LEU A 75 10.12 1.70 -1.09
N THR A 76 8.86 2.02 -1.33
CA THR A 76 8.26 3.29 -0.93
C THR A 76 8.17 3.41 0.59
#